data_AF-A0A479ZYI5-F1
#
_entry.id   AF-A0A479ZYI5-F1
#
_cell.length_a   1.000
_cell.length_b   1.000
_cell.length_c   1.000
_cell.angle_alpha   90.00
_cell.angle_beta   90.00
_cell.angle_gamma   90.00
#
_symmetry.space_group_name_H-M   'P 1'
#
loop_
_entity.id
_entity.type
_entity.pdbx_description
1 polymer ?
#
loop_
_entity_poly.entity_id
_entity_poly.type
_entity_poly.pdbx_seq_one_letter_code
_entity_poly.pdbx_strand_id
1 'polypeptide(L)'
;MDSIDQLLAEIQAEYKGEKPQPQQPQKPTVTTAKPLMNSASKSDALIDNLLADVKADFAEQDAAEELRKQQELEQEKIRQVQLKAQQLENLQKQAQAWLSKLDPFSSEGLWFERFAEAYPSKLDAAIEYLQNN
;
A
#
# COMPACT_ATOMS: atom_id res chain seq x y z
N MET A 1 2.56 -11.17 -6.27
CA MET A 1 3.64 -10.51 -5.51
C MET A 1 4.66 -11.57 -5.05
N ASP A 2 4.96 -12.58 -5.88
CA ASP A 2 5.46 -13.88 -5.37
C ASP A 2 6.86 -14.27 -5.88
N SER A 3 7.46 -13.45 -6.75
CA SER A 3 8.73 -13.76 -7.41
C SER A 3 9.96 -13.49 -6.54
N ILE A 4 9.84 -12.58 -5.55
CA ILE A 4 10.94 -12.24 -4.65
C ILE A 4 11.08 -13.28 -3.53
N ASP A 5 9.95 -13.76 -2.99
CA ASP A 5 9.96 -14.76 -1.92
C ASP A 5 10.48 -16.12 -2.39
N GLN A 6 10.23 -16.48 -3.65
CA GLN A 6 10.81 -17.68 -4.27
C GLN A 6 12.35 -17.62 -4.33
N LEU A 7 12.90 -16.49 -4.74
CA LEU A 7 14.36 -16.32 -4.83
C LEU A 7 15.02 -16.39 -3.44
N LEU A 8 14.35 -15.86 -2.42
CA LEU A 8 14.84 -15.88 -1.04
C LEU A 8 14.82 -17.29 -0.43
N ALA A 9 13.80 -18.08 -0.76
CA ALA A 9 13.68 -19.47 -0.32
C ALA A 9 14.77 -20.36 -0.92
N GLU A 10 15.11 -20.16 -2.21
CA GLU A 10 16.17 -20.88 -2.91
C GLU A 10 17.54 -20.63 -2.24
N ILE A 11 17.88 -19.37 -2.00
CA ILE A 11 19.16 -18.98 -1.37
C ILE A 11 19.27 -19.51 0.07
N GLN A 12 18.17 -19.52 0.84
CA GLN A 12 18.17 -20.09 2.19
C GLN A 12 18.32 -21.61 2.21
N ALA A 13 17.79 -22.30 1.20
CA ALA A 13 17.95 -23.74 1.06
C ALA A 13 19.40 -24.11 0.74
N GLU A 14 20.04 -23.37 -0.17
CA GLU A 14 21.47 -23.53 -0.50
C GLU A 14 22.36 -23.34 0.74
N TYR A 15 22.05 -22.36 1.61
CA TYR A 15 22.87 -22.06 2.79
C TYR A 15 22.66 -23.02 3.98
N LYS A 16 21.52 -23.73 4.03
CA LYS A 16 21.21 -24.69 5.11
C LYS A 16 21.59 -26.13 4.78
N GLY A 17 22.01 -26.40 3.54
CA GLY A 17 22.31 -27.74 3.02
C GLY A 17 23.66 -28.35 3.45
N GLU A 18 24.59 -27.58 4.01
CA GLU A 18 25.91 -28.09 4.40
C GLU A 18 26.06 -28.24 5.92
N LYS A 19 25.77 -29.44 6.43
CA LYS A 19 26.19 -29.89 7.77
C LYS A 19 27.07 -31.14 7.66
N PRO A 20 28.38 -31.04 7.89
CA PRO A 20 29.19 -32.18 8.30
C PRO A 20 29.00 -32.43 9.81
N GLN A 21 28.77 -33.70 10.14
CA GLN A 21 28.55 -34.27 11.46
C GLN A 21 29.85 -34.29 12.29
N PRO A 22 29.84 -33.95 13.60
CA PRO A 22 31.04 -34.01 14.44
C PRO A 22 31.17 -35.36 15.17
N GLN A 23 32.35 -36.01 15.05
CA GLN A 23 32.83 -37.04 15.97
C GLN A 23 34.21 -36.62 16.54
N GLN A 24 34.35 -36.68 17.86
CA GLN A 24 35.57 -36.52 18.66
C GLN A 24 35.89 -37.87 19.36
N PRO A 25 37.06 -38.11 20.02
CA PRO A 25 38.31 -37.34 20.09
C PRO A 25 39.60 -38.20 20.03
N GLN A 26 40.74 -37.65 19.55
CA GLN A 26 42.08 -38.07 20.01
C GLN A 26 43.03 -36.85 20.10
N LYS A 27 43.65 -36.65 21.27
CA LYS A 27 44.74 -35.68 21.54
C LYS A 27 46.06 -36.23 20.97
N PRO A 28 47.02 -35.39 20.53
CA PRO A 28 48.01 -34.80 21.46
C PRO A 28 48.40 -33.33 21.20
N THR A 29 49.04 -32.72 22.22
CA THR A 29 49.93 -31.52 22.28
C THR A 29 50.33 -30.90 20.94
N VAL A 30 50.44 -29.57 20.76
CA VAL A 30 51.45 -28.64 21.32
C VAL A 30 51.02 -27.17 21.10
N THR A 31 51.56 -26.27 21.94
CA THR A 31 51.91 -24.86 21.70
C THR A 31 50.84 -23.77 21.87
N THR A 32 51.08 -22.99 22.91
CA THR A 32 50.56 -21.66 23.23
C THR A 32 50.61 -20.72 22.01
N ALA A 33 49.48 -20.50 21.35
CA ALA A 33 49.31 -19.36 20.45
C ALA A 33 48.68 -18.21 21.26
N LYS A 34 49.40 -17.08 21.31
CA LYS A 34 48.94 -15.80 21.88
C LYS A 34 47.55 -15.44 21.35
N PRO A 35 46.69 -14.78 22.15
CA PRO A 35 45.48 -14.17 21.60
C PRO A 35 45.96 -13.10 20.62
N LEU A 36 45.67 -13.30 19.33
CA LEU A 36 45.80 -12.27 18.32
C LEU A 36 44.84 -11.17 18.75
N MET A 37 45.39 -10.11 19.36
CA MET A 37 44.64 -8.94 19.72
C MET A 37 44.04 -8.38 18.44
N ASN A 38 42.71 -8.26 18.42
CA ASN A 38 41.95 -7.54 17.42
C ASN A 38 42.43 -6.08 17.38
N SER A 39 43.46 -5.78 16.60
CA SER A 39 43.72 -4.40 16.20
C SER A 39 42.78 -4.10 15.04
N ALA A 40 41.53 -3.77 15.37
CA ALA A 40 40.67 -3.03 14.45
C ALA A 40 41.48 -1.82 14.00
N SER A 41 41.86 -1.84 12.74
CA SER A 41 42.82 -0.87 12.20
C SER A 41 42.05 0.44 12.01
N LYS A 42 42.70 1.61 12.13
CA LYS A 42 42.05 2.91 11.89
C LYS A 42 41.33 2.98 10.52
N SER A 43 41.74 2.14 9.58
CA SER A 43 41.10 1.90 8.29
C SER A 43 39.70 1.27 8.38
N ASP A 44 39.45 0.36 9.32
CA ASP A 44 38.13 -0.26 9.52
C ASP A 44 37.10 0.77 10.00
N ALA A 45 37.52 1.63 10.94
CA ALA A 45 36.69 2.73 11.42
C ALA A 45 36.36 3.77 10.32
N LEU A 46 37.26 4.00 9.36
CA LEU A 46 36.99 4.89 8.22
C LEU A 46 35.99 4.28 7.24
N ILE A 47 36.08 2.97 7.00
CA ILE A 47 35.10 2.24 6.16
C ILE A 47 33.73 2.21 6.84
N ASP A 48 33.67 2.01 8.16
CA ASP A 48 32.42 2.04 8.92
C ASP A 48 31.75 3.42 8.90
N ASN A 49 32.53 4.51 9.01
CA ASN A 49 32.00 5.88 8.88
C ASN A 49 31.47 6.14 7.46
N LEU A 50 32.22 5.76 6.42
CA LEU A 50 31.76 5.90 5.04
C LEU A 50 30.48 5.09 4.78
N LEU A 51 30.37 3.89 5.36
CA LEU A 51 29.17 3.07 5.26
C LEU A 51 27.98 3.70 6.01
N ALA A 52 28.23 4.34 7.16
CA ALA A 52 27.20 5.04 7.91
C ALA A 52 26.68 6.26 7.13
N ASP A 53 27.58 7.04 6.51
CA ASP A 53 27.22 8.20 5.69
C ASP A 53 26.37 7.77 4.49
N VAL A 54 26.80 6.73 3.76
CA VAL A 54 26.02 6.21 2.63
C VAL A 54 24.65 5.71 3.09
N LYS A 55 24.57 4.98 4.21
CA LYS A 55 23.27 4.54 4.76
C LYS A 55 22.35 5.71 5.12
N ALA A 56 22.90 6.79 5.67
CA ALA A 56 22.14 7.98 6.01
C ALA A 56 21.59 8.66 4.75
N ASP A 57 22.41 8.80 3.71
CA ASP A 57 21.99 9.38 2.43
C ASP A 57 20.85 8.56 1.77
N PHE A 58 20.97 7.23 1.77
CA PHE A 58 19.90 6.36 1.25
C PHE A 58 18.63 6.45 2.11
N ALA A 59 18.74 6.48 3.43
CA ALA A 59 17.58 6.61 4.31
C ALA A 59 16.86 7.96 4.13
N GLU A 60 17.58 9.05 3.91
CA GLU A 60 17.00 10.36 3.62
C GLU A 60 16.31 10.38 2.25
N GLN A 61 16.92 9.76 1.23
CA GLN A 61 16.31 9.60 -0.09
C GLN A 61 15.03 8.75 -0.04
N ASP A 62 15.06 7.62 0.66
CA ASP A 62 13.91 6.74 0.84
C ASP A 62 12.76 7.47 1.54
N ALA A 63 13.07 8.21 2.62
CA ALA A 63 12.06 9.01 3.33
C ALA A 63 11.45 10.11 2.45
N ALA A 64 12.26 10.77 1.62
CA ALA A 64 11.77 11.78 0.67
C ALA A 64 10.90 11.15 -0.43
N GLU A 65 11.27 9.99 -0.94
CA GLU A 65 10.49 9.27 -1.96
C GLU A 65 9.16 8.74 -1.38
N GLU A 66 9.17 8.19 -0.16
CA GLU A 66 7.97 7.77 0.55
C GLU A 66 7.02 8.94 0.79
N LEU A 67 7.54 10.11 1.18
CA LEU A 67 6.72 11.31 1.37
C LEU A 67 6.07 11.75 0.06
N ARG A 68 6.82 11.73 -1.06
CA ARG A 68 6.28 12.07 -2.39
C ARG A 68 5.18 11.09 -2.80
N LYS A 69 5.39 9.78 -2.63
CA LYS A 69 4.38 8.76 -2.91
C LYS A 69 3.10 8.97 -2.10
N GLN A 70 3.23 9.31 -0.82
CA GLN A 70 2.07 9.61 0.02
C GLN A 70 1.29 10.84 -0.47
N GLN A 71 2.00 11.91 -0.83
CA GLN A 71 1.37 13.12 -1.37
C GLN A 71 0.65 12.85 -2.70
N GLU A 72 1.25 12.07 -3.60
CA GLU A 72 0.63 11.68 -4.87
C GLU A 72 -0.65 10.85 -4.65
N LEU A 73 -0.61 9.88 -3.73
CA LEU A 73 -1.78 9.08 -3.37
C LEU A 73 -2.90 9.93 -2.75
N GLU A 74 -2.56 10.91 -1.91
CA GLU A 74 -3.55 11.80 -1.32
C GLU A 74 -4.19 12.72 -2.36
N GLN A 75 -3.39 13.29 -3.27
CA GLN A 75 -3.92 14.09 -4.38
C GLN A 75 -4.85 13.27 -5.29
N GLU A 76 -4.48 12.03 -5.62
CA GLU A 76 -5.33 11.18 -6.43
C GLU A 76 -6.65 10.85 -5.72
N LYS A 77 -6.62 10.58 -4.40
CA LYS A 77 -7.84 10.39 -3.60
C LYS A 77 -8.72 11.63 -3.63
N ILE A 78 -8.15 12.83 -3.44
CA ILE A 78 -8.89 14.09 -3.48
C ILE A 78 -9.54 14.27 -4.85
N ARG A 79 -8.80 14.02 -5.93
CA ARG A 79 -9.31 14.11 -7.30
C ARG A 79 -10.49 13.16 -7.52
N GLN A 80 -10.37 11.91 -7.07
CA GLN A 80 -11.43 10.91 -7.19
C GLN A 80 -12.68 11.30 -6.39
N VAL A 81 -12.51 11.84 -5.17
CA VAL A 81 -13.63 12.34 -4.36
C VAL A 81 -14.32 13.51 -5.04
N GLN A 82 -13.55 14.47 -5.58
CA GLN A 82 -14.11 15.61 -6.32
C GLN A 82 -14.90 15.16 -7.55
N LEU A 83 -14.36 14.22 -8.32
CA LEU A 83 -15.04 13.70 -9.51
C LEU A 83 -16.36 13.02 -9.14
N LYS A 84 -16.36 12.17 -8.11
CA LYS A 84 -17.59 11.55 -7.60
C LYS A 84 -18.59 12.57 -7.09
N ALA A 85 -18.14 13.60 -6.37
CA ALA A 85 -19.00 14.66 -5.89
C ALA A 85 -19.67 15.43 -7.04
N GLN A 86 -18.91 15.76 -8.10
CA GLN A 86 -19.47 16.40 -9.30
C GLN A 86 -20.49 15.50 -10.02
N GLN A 87 -20.21 14.20 -10.12
CA GLN A 87 -21.16 13.23 -10.70
C GLN A 87 -22.47 13.18 -9.91
N LEU A 88 -22.38 13.11 -8.57
CA LEU A 88 -23.54 13.12 -7.70
C LEU A 88 -24.32 14.43 -7.80
N GLU A 89 -23.64 15.59 -7.82
CA GLU A 89 -24.30 16.88 -7.97
C GLU A 89 -25.04 16.99 -9.32
N ASN A 90 -24.43 16.47 -10.39
CA ASN A 90 -25.06 16.44 -11.71
C ASN A 90 -26.29 15.52 -11.72
N LEU A 91 -26.16 14.30 -11.16
CA LEU A 91 -27.28 13.39 -11.00
C LEU A 91 -28.41 14.00 -10.17
N GLN A 92 -28.08 14.70 -9.08
CA GLN A 92 -29.08 15.39 -8.26
C GLN A 92 -29.82 16.46 -9.04
N LYS A 93 -29.11 17.27 -9.86
CA LYS A 93 -29.75 18.28 -10.74
C LYS A 93 -30.65 17.61 -11.79
N GLN A 94 -30.21 16.52 -12.39
CA GLN A 94 -31.01 15.76 -13.35
C GLN A 94 -32.26 15.16 -12.68
N ALA A 95 -32.12 14.57 -11.50
CA ALA A 95 -33.21 14.02 -10.71
C ALA A 95 -34.24 15.09 -10.34
N GLN A 96 -33.78 16.26 -9.89
CA GLN A 96 -34.67 17.38 -9.60
C GLN A 96 -35.41 17.88 -10.85
N ALA A 97 -34.71 18.00 -11.97
CA ALA A 97 -35.31 18.39 -13.24
C ALA A 97 -36.32 17.36 -13.76
N TRP A 98 -36.03 16.07 -13.59
CA TRP A 98 -36.93 14.97 -13.94
C TRP A 98 -38.19 14.99 -13.06
N LEU A 99 -38.03 15.08 -11.73
CA LEU A 99 -39.15 15.22 -10.79
C LEU A 99 -40.04 16.42 -11.09
N SER A 100 -39.46 17.52 -11.56
CA SER A 100 -40.21 18.74 -11.89
C SER A 100 -41.02 18.58 -13.19
N LYS A 101 -40.61 17.67 -14.07
CA LYS A 101 -41.30 17.33 -15.32
C LYS A 101 -42.26 16.15 -15.18
N LEU A 102 -42.07 15.34 -14.13
CA LEU A 102 -42.88 14.16 -13.85
C LEU A 102 -44.31 14.60 -13.50
N ASP A 103 -45.28 14.11 -14.27
CA ASP A 103 -46.70 14.31 -13.98
C ASP A 103 -47.15 13.32 -12.90
N PRO A 104 -47.61 13.78 -11.71
CA PRO A 104 -48.06 12.91 -10.63
C PRO A 104 -49.21 11.97 -11.00
N PHE A 105 -50.02 12.32 -12.00
CA PHE A 105 -51.17 11.51 -12.43
C PHE A 105 -50.85 10.57 -13.60
N SER A 106 -49.64 10.65 -14.15
CA SER A 106 -49.18 9.71 -15.18
C SER A 106 -48.90 8.33 -14.59
N SER A 107 -48.87 7.31 -15.44
CA SER A 107 -48.51 5.94 -15.03
C SER A 107 -47.11 5.88 -14.39
N GLU A 108 -46.15 6.65 -14.91
CA GLU A 108 -44.81 6.78 -14.33
C GLU A 108 -44.82 7.55 -13.00
N GLY A 109 -45.62 8.60 -12.88
CA GLY A 109 -45.78 9.36 -11.65
C GLY A 109 -46.33 8.50 -10.51
N LEU A 110 -47.42 7.77 -10.77
CA LEU A 110 -48.03 6.87 -9.78
C LEU A 110 -47.10 5.72 -9.38
N TRP A 111 -46.36 5.17 -10.34
CA TRP A 111 -45.34 4.16 -10.04
C TRP A 111 -44.20 4.74 -9.20
N PHE A 112 -43.71 5.92 -9.56
CA PHE A 112 -42.62 6.59 -8.86
C PHE A 112 -43.00 6.95 -7.42
N GLU A 113 -44.23 7.35 -7.16
CA GLU A 113 -44.72 7.58 -5.79
C GLU A 113 -44.59 6.32 -4.92
N ARG A 114 -44.93 5.14 -5.47
CA ARG A 114 -44.78 3.86 -4.76
C ARG A 114 -43.31 3.47 -4.59
N PHE A 115 -42.49 3.74 -5.61
CA PHE A 115 -41.06 3.50 -5.55
C PHE A 115 -40.38 4.38 -4.49
N ALA A 116 -40.77 5.65 -4.40
CA ALA A 116 -40.20 6.62 -3.48
C ALA A 116 -40.56 6.37 -2.00
N GLU A 117 -41.61 5.61 -1.70
CA GLU A 117 -41.97 5.21 -0.32
C GLU A 117 -40.85 4.42 0.38
N ALA A 118 -39.99 3.74 -0.38
CA ALA A 118 -38.85 2.99 0.18
C ALA A 118 -37.63 3.87 0.52
N TYR A 119 -37.64 5.15 0.12
CA TYR A 119 -36.51 6.05 0.25
C TYR A 119 -36.81 7.19 1.24
N PRO A 120 -35.78 7.80 1.85
CA PRO A 120 -35.96 8.93 2.76
C PRO A 120 -36.58 10.15 2.09
N SER A 121 -36.35 10.33 0.78
CA SER A 121 -36.93 11.41 -0.01
C SER A 121 -37.22 10.99 -1.44
N LYS A 122 -38.15 11.70 -2.08
CA LYS A 122 -38.42 11.58 -3.52
C LYS A 122 -37.19 11.92 -4.36
N LEU A 123 -36.32 12.81 -3.88
CA LEU A 123 -35.10 13.15 -4.59
C LEU A 123 -34.12 11.96 -4.59
N ASP A 124 -33.96 11.29 -3.45
CA ASP A 124 -33.09 10.10 -3.35
C ASP A 124 -33.60 8.96 -4.24
N ALA A 125 -34.91 8.74 -4.26
CA ALA A 125 -35.54 7.80 -5.18
C ALA A 125 -35.29 8.18 -6.64
N ALA A 126 -35.44 9.45 -7.01
CA ALA A 126 -35.20 9.90 -8.38
C ALA A 126 -33.73 9.76 -8.78
N ILE A 127 -32.78 10.00 -7.86
CA ILE A 127 -31.35 9.76 -8.09
C ILE A 127 -31.11 8.27 -8.35
N GLU A 128 -31.65 7.38 -7.50
CA GLU A 128 -31.47 5.93 -7.65
C GLU A 128 -32.09 5.42 -8.96
N TYR A 129 -33.27 5.93 -9.33
CA TYR A 129 -33.91 5.60 -10.60
C TYR A 129 -33.05 6.03 -11.80
N LEU A 130 -32.56 7.27 -11.82
CA LEU A 130 -31.71 7.78 -12.91
C LEU A 130 -30.32 7.16 -12.94
N GLN A 131 -29.83 6.62 -11.83
CA GLN A 131 -28.56 5.90 -11.78
C GLN A 131 -28.67 4.49 -12.38
N ASN A 132 -29.85 3.86 -12.27
CA ASN A 132 -30.11 2.49 -12.73
C ASN A 132 -30.79 2.41 -14.11
N ASN A 133 -31.06 3.54 -14.79
CA ASN A 133 -31.63 3.62 -16.13
C ASN A 133 -30.66 4.28 -17.10
#